data_AF-A0A959TDJ6-F1
#
_entry.id   AF-A0A959TDJ6-F1
#
_cell.length_a   1.000
_cell.length_b   1.000
_cell.length_c   1.000
_cell.angle_alpha   90.00
_cell.angle_beta   90.00
_cell.angle_gamma   90.00
#
_symmetry.space_group_name_H-M   'P 1'
#
loop_
_entity.id
_entity.type
_entity.pdbx_description
1 polymer ?
#
loop_
_entity_poly.entity_id
_entity_poly.type
_entity_poly.pdbx_seq_one_letter_code
_entity_poly.pdbx_strand_id
1 'polypeptide(L)'
;GEYAEAAKAFQAFQRFPSDDPSKLGKDVDKKSADVEEVMPELAFYTEFYRNELPFDPQVLRGVSTPSDEYLPMFSPDNSILFFTRVGKYQAKGDLVAKDVEELT
;
A
#
# COMPACT_ATOMS: atom_id res chain seq x y z
N GLY A 1 -8.43 -10.21 -12.37
CA GLY A 1 -8.62 -9.83 -10.96
C GLY A 1 -10.09 -9.55 -10.73
N GLU A 2 -10.60 -9.93 -9.56
CA GLU A 2 -12.02 -9.84 -9.18
C GLU A 2 -12.58 -8.41 -9.34
N TYR A 3 -11.77 -7.38 -9.03
CA TYR A 3 -12.14 -5.96 -9.20
C TYR A 3 -12.43 -5.56 -10.66
N ALA A 4 -11.66 -6.10 -11.61
CA ALA A 4 -11.85 -5.81 -13.03
C ALA A 4 -13.13 -6.47 -13.58
N GLU A 5 -13.50 -7.62 -13.04
CA GLU A 5 -14.76 -8.29 -13.38
C GLU A 5 -15.96 -7.58 -12.77
N ALA A 6 -15.86 -7.15 -11.50
CA ALA A 6 -16.87 -6.35 -10.83
C ALA A 6 -17.12 -5.02 -11.59
N ALA A 7 -16.06 -4.31 -11.99
CA ALA A 7 -16.18 -3.08 -12.77
C ALA A 7 -16.91 -3.32 -14.12
N LYS A 8 -16.62 -4.44 -14.82
CA LYS A 8 -17.33 -4.81 -16.05
C LYS A 8 -18.81 -5.10 -15.80
N ALA A 9 -19.14 -5.81 -14.72
CA ALA A 9 -20.52 -6.11 -14.36
C ALA A 9 -21.32 -4.85 -14.04
N PHE A 10 -20.73 -3.90 -13.30
CA PHE A 10 -21.38 -2.62 -13.00
C PHE A 10 -21.52 -1.70 -14.22
N GLN A 11 -20.54 -1.69 -15.13
CA GLN A 11 -20.69 -1.01 -16.42
C GLN A 11 -21.81 -1.63 -17.27
N ALA A 12 -21.98 -2.95 -17.24
CA ALA A 12 -23.08 -3.63 -17.91
C ALA A 12 -24.43 -3.29 -17.27
N PHE A 13 -24.49 -3.16 -15.94
CA PHE A 13 -25.67 -2.69 -15.22
C PHE A 13 -26.07 -1.26 -15.62
N GLN A 14 -25.12 -0.33 -15.68
CA GLN A 14 -25.38 1.06 -16.10
C GLN A 14 -25.84 1.18 -17.56
N ARG A 15 -25.36 0.29 -18.44
CA ARG A 15 -25.72 0.26 -19.87
C ARG A 15 -26.97 -0.57 -20.17
N PHE A 16 -27.61 -1.13 -19.14
CA PHE A 16 -28.78 -1.95 -19.33
C PHE A 16 -29.92 -1.11 -19.93
N PRO A 17 -30.46 -1.47 -21.11
CA PRO A 17 -31.47 -0.65 -21.79
C PRO A 17 -32.74 -0.58 -20.93
N SER A 18 -33.02 0.62 -20.45
CA SER A 18 -34.03 0.97 -19.46
C SER A 18 -35.23 1.69 -20.09
N ASP A 19 -35.50 1.43 -21.37
CA ASP A 19 -36.60 2.07 -22.10
C ASP A 19 -38.00 1.72 -21.54
N ASP A 20 -38.10 0.72 -20.66
CA ASP A 20 -39.34 0.30 -20.02
C ASP A 20 -39.20 0.29 -18.48
N PRO A 21 -39.64 1.37 -17.79
CA PRO A 21 -39.57 1.49 -16.34
C PRO A 21 -40.31 0.39 -15.57
N SER A 22 -41.26 -0.31 -16.22
CA SER A 22 -42.02 -1.40 -15.58
C SER A 22 -41.22 -2.70 -15.42
N LYS A 23 -40.11 -2.83 -16.15
CA LYS A 23 -39.20 -3.99 -16.09
C LYS A 23 -38.06 -3.79 -15.08
N LEU A 24 -37.96 -2.59 -14.52
CA LEU A 24 -36.96 -2.24 -13.51
C LEU A 24 -37.48 -2.58 -12.11
N GLY A 25 -36.59 -3.09 -11.26
CA GLY A 25 -36.91 -3.28 -9.85
C GLY A 25 -37.17 -1.95 -9.17
N LYS A 26 -38.02 -1.94 -8.13
CA LYS A 26 -38.37 -0.74 -7.36
C LYS A 26 -37.16 -0.02 -6.73
N ASP A 27 -36.04 -0.72 -6.58
CA ASP A 27 -34.80 -0.20 -5.98
C ASP A 27 -33.70 0.11 -7.01
N VAL A 28 -34.01 0.21 -8.30
CA VAL A 28 -33.00 0.48 -9.34
C VAL A 28 -32.29 1.83 -9.13
N ASP A 29 -33.01 2.85 -8.67
CA ASP A 29 -32.41 4.16 -8.38
C ASP A 29 -31.35 4.08 -7.27
N LYS A 30 -31.65 3.34 -6.19
CA LYS A 30 -30.71 3.12 -5.09
C LYS A 30 -29.48 2.35 -5.56
N LYS A 31 -29.69 1.25 -6.30
CA LYS A 31 -28.59 0.44 -6.83
C LYS A 31 -27.72 1.22 -7.82
N SER A 32 -28.29 2.16 -8.55
CA SER A 32 -27.54 3.00 -9.48
C SER A 32 -26.67 4.01 -8.73
N ALA A 33 -27.19 4.60 -7.66
CA ALA A 33 -26.41 5.46 -6.77
C ALA A 33 -25.27 4.69 -6.07
N ASP A 34 -25.56 3.49 -5.55
CA ASP A 34 -24.54 2.62 -4.93
C ASP A 34 -23.41 2.28 -5.92
N VAL A 35 -23.76 1.99 -7.18
CA VAL A 35 -22.78 1.70 -8.23
C VAL A 35 -21.93 2.93 -8.54
N GLU A 36 -22.53 4.12 -8.63
CA GLU A 36 -21.79 5.36 -8.89
C GLU A 36 -20.78 5.67 -7.76
N GLU A 37 -21.14 5.38 -6.51
CA GLU A 37 -20.28 5.55 -5.34
C GLU A 37 -19.07 4.60 -5.34
N VAL A 38 -19.27 3.34 -5.74
CA VAL A 38 -18.23 2.28 -5.66
C VAL A 38 -17.29 2.25 -6.89
N MET A 39 -17.72 2.80 -8.03
CA MET A 39 -16.94 2.78 -9.28
C MET A 39 -15.53 3.41 -9.18
N PRO A 40 -15.31 4.55 -8.49
CA PRO A 40 -13.98 5.13 -8.29
C PRO A 40 -13.03 4.21 -7.51
N GLU A 41 -13.54 3.55 -6.47
CA GLU A 41 -12.76 2.61 -5.66
C GLU A 41 -12.37 1.36 -6.46
N LEU A 42 -13.30 0.81 -7.25
CA LEU A 42 -13.00 -0.31 -8.15
C LEU A 42 -11.96 0.05 -9.22
N ALA A 43 -12.02 1.27 -9.76
CA ALA A 43 -11.02 1.74 -10.71
C ALA A 43 -9.64 1.84 -10.05
N PHE A 44 -9.57 2.36 -8.83
CA PHE A 44 -8.35 2.40 -8.03
C PHE A 44 -7.77 1.01 -7.80
N TYR A 45 -8.55 0.06 -7.27
CA TYR A 45 -8.03 -1.29 -7.00
C TYR A 45 -7.66 -2.03 -8.27
N THR A 46 -8.42 -1.87 -9.35
CA THR A 46 -8.08 -2.47 -10.64
C THR A 46 -6.72 -1.99 -11.12
N GLU A 47 -6.43 -0.69 -11.00
CA GLU A 47 -5.13 -0.12 -11.38
C GLU A 47 -4.02 -0.50 -10.40
N PHE A 48 -4.30 -0.41 -9.10
CA PHE A 48 -3.36 -0.72 -8.02
C PHE A 48 -2.86 -2.16 -8.10
N TYR A 49 -3.76 -3.12 -8.34
CA TYR A 49 -3.42 -4.52 -8.53
C TYR A 49 -3.08 -4.89 -9.98
N ARG A 50 -3.15 -3.95 -10.94
CA ARG A 50 -2.74 -4.23 -12.33
C ARG A 50 -1.24 -4.50 -12.43
N ASN A 51 -0.47 -3.79 -11.61
CA ASN A 51 0.98 -3.87 -11.58
C ASN A 51 1.40 -4.57 -10.28
N GLU A 52 1.26 -5.88 -10.26
CA GLU A 52 2.05 -6.72 -9.37
C GLU A 52 3.51 -6.60 -9.82
N LEU A 53 4.18 -5.49 -9.47
CA LEU A 53 5.63 -5.41 -9.57
C LEU A 53 6.16 -6.71 -8.96
N PRO A 54 7.09 -7.42 -9.63
CA PRO A 54 7.64 -8.64 -9.09
C PRO A 54 8.05 -8.38 -7.65
N PHE A 55 7.46 -9.11 -6.70
CA PHE A 55 7.82 -8.98 -5.30
C PHE A 55 9.22 -9.57 -5.12
N ASP A 56 10.21 -8.75 -5.45
CA ASP A 56 11.63 -9.06 -5.42
C ASP A 56 12.31 -8.08 -4.45
N PRO A 57 12.03 -8.19 -3.13
CA PRO A 57 12.66 -7.32 -2.16
C PRO A 57 14.18 -7.58 -2.14
N GLN A 58 14.94 -6.57 -2.55
CA GLN A 58 16.39 -6.61 -2.51
C GLN A 58 16.90 -6.02 -1.20
N VAL A 59 17.92 -6.66 -0.62
CA VAL A 59 18.59 -6.13 0.58
C VAL A 59 19.25 -4.79 0.24
N LEU A 60 18.92 -3.75 0.99
CA LEU A 60 19.52 -2.42 0.84
C LEU A 60 20.94 -2.42 1.44
N ARG A 61 21.92 -2.82 0.63
CA ARG A 61 23.33 -2.89 1.04
C ARG A 61 23.81 -1.53 1.55
N GLY A 62 24.50 -1.54 2.69
CA GLY A 62 25.01 -0.33 3.35
C GLY A 62 24.07 0.21 4.43
N VAL A 63 22.76 0.02 4.26
CA VAL A 63 21.77 0.32 5.31
C VAL A 63 21.50 -0.93 6.12
N SER A 64 21.04 -2.01 5.48
CA SER A 64 20.75 -3.28 6.14
C SER A 64 22.05 -4.03 6.46
N THR A 65 22.50 -3.92 7.70
CA THR A 65 23.68 -4.63 8.20
C THR A 65 23.28 -5.73 9.19
N PRO A 66 24.22 -6.57 9.66
CA PRO A 66 23.95 -7.52 10.74
C PRO A 66 23.73 -6.87 12.12
N SER A 67 23.87 -5.55 12.23
CA SER A 67 23.67 -4.80 13.49
C SER A 67 22.18 -4.69 13.80
N ASP A 68 21.84 -4.36 15.04
CA ASP A 68 20.44 -4.09 15.40
C ASP A 68 20.06 -2.68 14.92
N GLU A 69 19.16 -2.62 13.94
CA GLU A 69 18.77 -1.41 13.22
C GLU A 69 17.25 -1.28 13.20
N TYR A 70 16.73 -0.12 13.61
CA TYR A 70 15.29 0.10 13.72
C TYR A 70 14.89 1.57 13.51
N LEU A 71 13.58 1.80 13.45
CA LEU A 71 12.95 3.11 13.24
C LEU A 71 13.44 3.85 11.97
N PRO A 72 13.31 3.24 10.77
CA PRO A 72 13.66 3.92 9.53
C PRO A 72 12.74 5.11 9.24
N MET A 73 13.30 6.22 8.80
CA MET A 73 12.60 7.44 8.37
C MET A 73 13.14 7.89 7.01
N PHE A 74 12.27 8.02 6.02
CA PHE A 74 12.64 8.52 4.70
C PHE A 74 12.43 10.03 4.60
N SER A 75 13.30 10.71 3.87
CA SER A 75 13.02 12.07 3.42
C SER A 75 11.82 12.08 2.46
N PRO A 76 11.09 13.21 2.33
CA PRO A 76 9.92 13.31 1.45
C PRO A 76 10.20 13.01 -0.03
N ASP A 77 11.44 13.13 -0.46
CA ASP A 77 11.94 12.86 -1.82
C ASP A 77 12.62 11.49 -1.96
N ASN A 78 12.59 10.66 -0.90
CA ASN A 78 13.18 9.32 -0.84
C ASN A 78 14.71 9.27 -1.07
N SER A 79 15.42 10.40 -0.98
CA SER A 79 16.87 10.45 -1.20
C SER A 79 17.70 10.12 0.04
N ILE A 80 17.13 10.29 1.24
CA ILE A 80 17.78 10.09 2.52
C ILE A 80 16.96 9.11 3.36
N LEU A 81 17.66 8.21 4.05
CA LEU A 81 17.09 7.29 5.02
C LEU A 81 17.84 7.47 6.34
N PHE A 82 17.11 7.87 7.37
CA PHE A 82 17.60 7.90 8.74
C PHE A 82 17.16 6.63 9.47
N PHE A 83 18.02 6.08 10.33
CA PHE A 83 17.66 4.92 11.15
C PHE A 83 18.50 4.89 12.43
N THR A 84 17.99 4.25 13.48
CA THR A 84 18.75 4.04 14.71
C THR A 84 19.51 2.72 14.61
N ARG A 85 20.80 2.73 14.95
CA ARG A 85 21.63 1.54 15.07
C ARG A 85 22.13 1.38 16.50
N VAL A 86 22.02 0.15 17.04
CA VAL A 86 22.64 -0.21 18.31
C VAL A 86 24.08 -0.67 18.07
N GLY A 87 25.03 0.07 18.62
CA GLY A 87 26.44 -0.28 18.66
C GLY A 87 26.90 -0.67 20.06
N LYS A 88 28.06 -1.30 20.16
CA LYS A 88 28.73 -1.55 21.44
C LYS A 88 29.89 -0.58 21.61
N TYR A 89 29.87 0.17 22.70
CA TYR A 89 30.94 1.07 23.08
C TYR A 89 31.60 0.63 24.38
N GLN A 90 32.93 0.62 24.39
CA GLN A 90 33.73 0.29 25.58
C GLN A 90 34.87 1.30 25.73
N ALA A 91 34.85 2.08 26.81
CA ALA A 91 35.93 3.03 27.09
C ALA A 91 37.16 2.30 27.64
N LYS A 92 38.34 2.93 27.53
CA LYS A 92 39.56 2.42 28.18
C LYS A 92 39.37 2.41 29.70
N GLY A 93 39.30 1.22 30.29
CA GLY A 93 39.09 1.00 31.72
C GLY A 93 37.76 0.32 32.05
N ASP A 94 36.84 0.20 31.10
CA ASP A 94 35.58 -0.51 31.30
C ASP A 94 35.79 -2.04 31.26
N LEU A 95 35.19 -2.75 32.23
CA LEU A 95 35.20 -4.22 32.27
C LEU A 95 34.20 -4.86 31.30
N VAL A 96 33.14 -4.13 30.93
CA VAL A 96 32.06 -4.61 30.06
C VAL A 96 31.67 -3.50 29.09
N ALA A 97 31.39 -3.85 27.83
CA ALA A 97 30.87 -2.94 26.83
C ALA A 97 29.41 -2.54 27.13
N LYS A 98 29.05 -1.30 26.77
CA LYS A 98 27.69 -0.77 26.87
C LYS A 98 27.06 -0.71 25.48
N ASP A 99 25.75 -0.92 25.44
CA ASP A 99 24.98 -0.68 24.22
C ASP A 99 24.71 0.82 24.09
N VAL A 100 24.89 1.34 22.88
CA VAL A 100 24.71 2.76 22.53
C VAL A 100 23.85 2.82 21.28
N GLU A 101 22.82 3.66 21.30
CA GLU A 101 21.92 3.88 20.18
C GLU A 101 22.33 5.16 19.44
N GLU A 102 22.59 5.06 18.15
CA GLU A 102 23.01 6.19 17.31
C GLU A 102 22.06 6.36 16.11
N LEU A 103 21.61 7.59 15.88
CA LEU A 103 20.87 7.95 14.67
C LEU A 103 21.87 8.12 13.51
N THR A 104 21.73 7.29 12.49
CA THR A 104 22.54 7.28 11.26
C THR A 104 21.74 7.81 10.07
#